data_AF-K9M067-F1
#
_entry.id   AF-K9M067-F1
#
_cell.length_a   1.000
_cell.length_b   1.000
_cell.length_c   1.000
_cell.angle_alpha   90.00
_cell.angle_beta   90.00
_cell.angle_gamma   90.00
#
_symmetry.space_group_name_H-M   'P 1'
#
loop_
_entity.id
_entity.type
_entity.pdbx_description
1 polymer ?
#
loop_
_entity_poly.entity_id
_entity_poly.type
_entity_poly.pdbx_seq_one_letter_code
_entity_poly.pdbx_strand_id
1 'polypeptide(L)'
;VVFEGDSLQLRCRAPSITQDRGVTFITWIKESTTTSNTNSLIESSMLQESGLVESSLDIQHLSQEHSGQWNCILVSDQGNQTQAITLIVISKETKYCPQTVTSNNKGVYIWPKTVVGHTVVVNCQGEQIKGHGTGPQQAHHNCTIDGQWDALDTSACPYTSHITNVLEQFSKANLSLPKTGILESARRLRNFTGDSRQLKDKMDIVFISRTINNYLIYVPKEKELGAVLLDIVSSLMNLPKSLMAAAQVENGTCTDLVSAVEVLAESVPMPSHKSNLAVEKFPFKKEDFPGMTCRWYDHSGKVPNRLFICSTSNSTSFLESKVIEASVQVPSTLFYQLEKQGHSVISSRQLLVSVFENNWLFPSIPFNSSHPERDITSCVIGAKLAGIEVANLTEPVYVMLRAPLTGDSPKPAWWNPHMNEGAGGWSTKGCQLSHLLHGLLVFQCDRLGYFGLLQKTDNAYDA
;
A
#
# COMPACT_ATOMS: atom_id res chain seq x y z
N VAL A 1 -13.48 38.74 2.38
CA VAL A 1 -14.86 38.33 2.70
C VAL A 1 -15.58 39.55 3.24
N VAL A 2 -16.78 39.85 2.73
CA VAL A 2 -17.59 41.04 3.06
C VAL A 2 -19.06 40.64 3.19
N PHE A 3 -19.91 41.46 3.80
CA PHE A 3 -21.35 41.18 3.89
C PHE A 3 -22.14 41.94 2.82
N GLU A 4 -23.29 41.39 2.45
CA GLU A 4 -24.24 42.07 1.57
C GLU A 4 -24.70 43.40 2.19
N GLY A 5 -24.68 44.46 1.38
CA GLY A 5 -25.01 45.83 1.79
C GLY A 5 -23.83 46.63 2.34
N ASP A 6 -22.68 46.01 2.63
CA ASP A 6 -21.47 46.74 3.02
C ASP A 6 -20.90 47.52 1.83
N SER A 7 -20.10 48.55 2.13
CA SER A 7 -19.24 49.24 1.18
C SER A 7 -17.83 48.65 1.18
N LEU A 8 -17.22 48.46 0.01
CA LEU A 8 -15.85 47.96 -0.13
C LEU A 8 -15.03 48.84 -1.06
N GLN A 9 -13.84 49.24 -0.59
CA GLN A 9 -12.83 49.93 -1.41
C GLN A 9 -11.61 49.02 -1.61
N LEU A 10 -11.33 48.65 -2.86
CA LEU A 10 -10.12 47.94 -3.25
C LEU A 10 -9.11 48.93 -3.85
N ARG A 11 -7.87 48.93 -3.34
CA ARG A 11 -6.81 49.81 -3.83
C ARG A 11 -5.70 49.00 -4.49
N CYS A 12 -5.32 49.41 -5.69
CA CYS A 12 -4.21 48.82 -6.43
C CYS A 12 -3.16 49.88 -6.69
N ARG A 13 -1.90 49.56 -6.38
CA ARG A 13 -0.77 50.48 -6.45
C ARG A 13 0.35 49.86 -7.28
N ALA A 14 0.93 50.66 -8.15
CA ALA A 14 2.07 50.26 -8.96
C ALA A 14 3.10 51.41 -9.04
N PRO A 15 4.41 51.09 -9.08
CA PRO A 15 5.43 52.10 -9.34
C PRO A 15 5.28 52.66 -10.76
N SER A 16 5.31 53.99 -10.87
CA SER A 16 5.32 54.74 -12.11
C SER A 16 6.75 54.88 -12.60
N ILE A 17 7.05 54.36 -13.79
CA ILE A 17 8.35 54.53 -14.43
C ILE A 17 8.37 55.93 -15.07
N THR A 18 9.25 56.80 -14.59
CA THR A 18 9.32 58.23 -14.99
C THR A 18 9.82 58.47 -16.42
N GLN A 19 10.17 57.42 -17.16
CA GLN A 19 10.66 57.49 -18.55
C GLN A 19 9.59 57.25 -19.62
N ASP A 20 8.39 56.79 -19.24
CA ASP A 20 7.35 56.48 -20.22
C ASP A 20 6.56 57.74 -20.57
N ARG A 21 6.68 58.18 -21.82
CA ARG A 21 5.79 59.20 -22.43
C ARG A 21 4.41 58.62 -22.82
N GLY A 22 4.18 57.33 -22.51
CA GLY A 22 2.93 56.61 -22.76
C GLY A 22 1.92 56.71 -21.61
N VAL A 23 0.68 56.31 -21.87
CA VAL A 23 -0.40 56.32 -20.88
C VAL A 23 -0.24 55.10 -19.95
N THR A 24 0.34 55.30 -18.77
CA THR A 24 0.34 54.29 -17.70
C THR A 24 -0.93 54.43 -16.86
N PHE A 25 -1.80 53.43 -16.88
CA PHE A 25 -3.04 53.43 -16.09
C PHE A 25 -3.37 52.05 -15.54
N ILE A 26 -4.18 52.03 -14.48
CA ILE A 26 -4.67 50.81 -13.85
C ILE A 26 -6.16 50.65 -14.17
N THR A 27 -6.55 49.46 -14.60
CA THR A 27 -7.95 49.08 -14.84
C THR A 27 -8.37 47.87 -14.00
N TRP A 28 -9.67 47.76 -13.73
CA TRP A 28 -10.28 46.68 -12.95
C TRP A 28 -11.19 45.83 -13.83
N ILE A 29 -11.02 44.51 -13.79
CA ILE A 29 -11.81 43.54 -14.54
C ILE A 29 -12.37 42.48 -13.59
N LYS A 30 -13.65 42.16 -13.70
CA LYS A 30 -14.29 41.03 -12.99
C LYS A 30 -14.51 39.86 -13.94
N GLU A 31 -13.87 38.73 -13.68
CA GLU A 31 -14.11 37.45 -14.41
C GLU A 31 -14.13 37.58 -15.96
N SER A 32 -13.29 38.47 -16.51
CA SER A 32 -13.17 38.81 -17.94
C SER A 32 -14.20 39.79 -18.52
N THR A 33 -15.10 40.35 -17.71
CA THR A 33 -15.99 41.45 -18.08
C THR A 33 -15.46 42.79 -17.57
N THR A 34 -15.46 43.80 -18.44
CA THR A 34 -15.16 45.19 -18.05
C THR A 34 -16.26 45.68 -17.12
N THR A 35 -15.84 46.34 -16.04
CA THR A 35 -16.64 46.82 -14.90
C THR A 35 -17.62 47.96 -15.23
N SER A 36 -17.85 48.25 -16.51
CA SER A 36 -18.75 49.33 -16.96
C SER A 36 -20.23 49.08 -16.66
N ASN A 37 -20.61 47.85 -16.31
CA ASN A 37 -22.01 47.44 -16.07
C ASN A 37 -22.35 47.20 -14.59
N THR A 38 -21.40 47.35 -13.67
CA THR A 38 -21.65 47.25 -12.23
C THR A 38 -21.77 48.66 -11.65
N ASN A 39 -22.66 48.89 -10.66
CA ASN A 39 -22.79 50.16 -9.92
C ASN A 39 -21.56 50.44 -9.04
N SER A 40 -20.36 50.38 -9.63
CA SER A 40 -19.06 50.51 -9.00
C SER A 40 -18.39 51.77 -9.50
N LEU A 41 -18.04 52.67 -8.58
CA LEU A 41 -17.31 53.89 -8.89
C LEU A 41 -15.81 53.55 -8.95
N ILE A 42 -15.17 53.86 -10.07
CA ILE A 42 -13.72 53.67 -10.25
C ILE A 42 -13.06 55.04 -10.18
N GLU A 43 -12.26 55.25 -9.14
CA GLU A 43 -11.46 56.46 -8.97
C GLU A 43 -9.98 56.15 -9.27
N SER A 44 -9.49 56.66 -10.38
CA SER A 44 -8.07 56.57 -10.75
C SER A 44 -7.35 57.89 -10.47
N SER A 45 -6.24 57.85 -9.74
CA SER A 45 -5.43 59.03 -9.43
C SER A 45 -3.94 58.77 -9.66
N MET A 46 -3.26 59.71 -10.31
CA MET A 46 -1.81 59.66 -10.47
C MET A 46 -1.14 60.53 -9.40
N LEU A 47 -0.33 59.94 -8.52
CA LEU A 47 0.37 60.65 -7.46
C LEU A 47 1.77 61.06 -7.96
N GLN A 48 1.84 62.25 -8.56
CA GLN A 48 3.06 62.79 -9.21
C GLN A 48 4.26 62.92 -8.27
N GLU A 49 4.08 63.20 -6.98
CA GLU A 49 5.19 63.38 -6.01
C GLU A 49 5.84 62.07 -5.58
N SER A 50 5.15 60.94 -5.71
CA SER A 50 5.59 59.64 -5.17
C SER A 50 6.05 58.63 -6.23
N GLY A 51 5.91 58.98 -7.51
CA GLY A 51 6.19 58.06 -8.61
C GLY A 51 5.35 56.79 -8.53
N LEU A 52 4.10 56.88 -8.08
CA LEU A 52 3.16 55.76 -7.95
C LEU A 52 1.86 56.07 -8.70
N VAL A 53 1.33 55.06 -9.38
CA VAL A 53 -0.03 55.06 -9.94
C VAL A 53 -0.93 54.27 -9.00
N GLU A 54 -2.04 54.87 -8.57
CA GLU A 54 -3.02 54.26 -7.68
C GLU A 54 -4.42 54.32 -8.29
N SER A 55 -5.14 53.19 -8.26
CA SER A 55 -6.54 53.11 -8.66
C SER A 55 -7.34 52.45 -7.56
N SER A 56 -8.47 53.06 -7.22
CA SER A 56 -9.40 52.59 -6.22
C SER A 56 -10.73 52.21 -6.86
N LEU A 57 -11.17 50.99 -6.61
CA LEU A 57 -12.50 50.51 -6.96
C LEU A 57 -13.38 50.59 -5.71
N ASP A 58 -14.44 51.40 -5.76
CA ASP A 58 -15.38 51.59 -4.66
C ASP A 58 -16.76 51.01 -5.03
N ILE A 59 -17.22 50.06 -4.23
CA ILE A 59 -18.53 49.42 -4.36
C ILE A 59 -19.33 49.82 -3.12
N GLN A 60 -20.31 50.72 -3.28
CA GLN A 60 -21.06 51.26 -2.14
C GLN A 60 -22.06 50.28 -1.53
N HIS A 61 -22.69 49.43 -2.36
CA HIS A 61 -23.68 48.45 -1.92
C HIS A 61 -23.36 47.09 -2.53
N LEU A 62 -22.68 46.24 -1.75
CA LEU A 62 -22.31 44.91 -2.19
C LEU A 62 -23.54 44.00 -2.32
N SER A 63 -23.67 43.37 -3.49
CA SER A 63 -24.63 42.29 -3.78
C SER A 63 -23.90 40.98 -4.11
N GLN A 64 -24.62 39.85 -4.13
CA GLN A 64 -24.03 38.55 -4.51
C GLN A 64 -23.33 38.58 -5.88
N GLU A 65 -23.81 39.37 -6.84
CA GLU A 65 -23.22 39.52 -8.19
C GLU A 65 -21.78 40.04 -8.18
N HIS A 66 -21.37 40.70 -7.09
CA HIS A 66 -20.00 41.21 -6.94
C HIS A 66 -19.01 40.13 -6.47
N SER A 67 -19.49 38.95 -6.06
CA SER A 67 -18.62 37.81 -5.74
C SER A 67 -17.91 37.31 -6.99
N GLY A 68 -16.64 36.93 -6.86
CA GLY A 68 -15.82 36.46 -7.98
C GLY A 68 -14.39 37.00 -7.93
N GLN A 69 -13.62 36.71 -8.98
CA GLN A 69 -12.24 37.17 -9.11
C GLN A 69 -12.18 38.57 -9.72
N TRP A 70 -11.60 39.51 -8.97
CA TRP A 70 -11.32 40.89 -9.38
C TRP A 70 -9.85 41.03 -9.72
N ASN A 71 -9.56 41.40 -10.95
CA ASN A 71 -8.22 41.59 -11.47
C ASN A 71 -7.92 43.09 -11.57
N CYS A 72 -6.85 43.53 -10.92
CA CYS A 72 -6.21 44.81 -11.17
C CYS A 72 -5.15 44.62 -12.26
N ILE A 73 -5.29 45.34 -13.37
CA ILE A 73 -4.37 45.27 -14.51
C ILE A 73 -3.69 46.61 -14.66
N LEU A 74 -2.37 46.60 -14.54
CA LEU A 74 -1.50 47.71 -14.91
C LEU A 74 -1.24 47.61 -16.41
N VAL A 75 -1.59 48.65 -17.15
CA VAL A 75 -1.30 48.80 -18.58
C VAL A 75 -0.17 49.82 -18.73
N SER A 76 0.96 49.38 -19.29
CA SER A 76 2.10 50.23 -19.64
C SER A 76 2.66 49.81 -21.01
N ASP A 77 3.56 50.63 -21.56
CA ASP A 77 4.23 50.33 -22.83
C ASP A 77 5.20 49.13 -22.76
N GLN A 78 5.70 48.81 -21.56
CA GLN A 78 6.55 47.64 -21.30
C GLN A 78 5.78 46.32 -21.10
N GLY A 79 4.44 46.39 -21.07
CA GLY A 79 3.56 45.22 -21.00
C GLY A 79 2.62 45.22 -19.79
N ASN A 80 1.60 44.38 -19.87
CA ASN A 80 0.55 44.34 -18.85
C ASN A 80 0.94 43.46 -17.66
N GLN A 81 0.80 43.99 -16.44
CA GLN A 81 0.97 43.23 -15.20
C GLN A 81 -0.40 43.08 -14.52
N THR A 82 -0.69 41.91 -13.98
CA THR A 82 -2.01 41.63 -13.37
C THR A 82 -1.85 41.09 -11.95
N GLN A 83 -2.65 41.61 -11.03
CA GLN A 83 -2.84 41.07 -9.68
C GLN A 83 -4.32 40.76 -9.46
N ALA A 84 -4.62 39.70 -8.72
CA ALA A 84 -5.98 39.22 -8.54
C ALA A 84 -6.35 39.12 -7.05
N ILE A 85 -7.60 39.46 -6.74
CA ILE A 85 -8.21 39.23 -5.43
C ILE A 85 -9.58 38.57 -5.62
N THR A 86 -9.91 37.59 -4.79
CA THR A 86 -11.23 36.95 -4.82
C THR A 86 -12.13 37.62 -3.79
N LEU A 87 -13.23 38.19 -4.26
CA LEU A 87 -14.26 38.79 -3.42
C LEU A 87 -15.39 37.80 -3.17
N ILE A 88 -15.85 37.73 -1.93
CA ILE A 88 -16.92 36.84 -1.49
C ILE A 88 -17.89 37.69 -0.67
N VAL A 89 -19.11 37.85 -1.18
CA VAL A 89 -20.19 38.59 -0.52
C VAL A 89 -21.12 37.61 0.18
N ILE A 90 -21.22 37.72 1.50
CA ILE A 90 -22.08 36.86 2.33
C ILE A 90 -23.48 37.49 2.44
N SER A 91 -24.51 36.73 2.04
CA SER A 91 -25.93 37.06 2.25
C SER A 91 -26.62 36.01 3.14
N LYS A 92 -27.90 36.23 3.44
CA LYS A 92 -28.74 35.26 4.18
C LYS A 92 -28.91 33.93 3.44
N GLU A 93 -28.77 33.93 2.12
CA GLU A 93 -28.94 32.77 1.25
C GLU A 93 -27.63 32.02 0.99
N THR A 94 -26.49 32.57 1.48
CA THR A 94 -25.19 31.94 1.32
C THR A 94 -25.17 30.58 1.99
N LYS A 95 -24.83 29.54 1.21
CA LYS A 95 -24.62 28.19 1.69
C LYS A 95 -23.21 28.05 2.28
N TYR A 96 -23.08 27.13 3.23
CA TYR A 96 -21.81 26.82 3.89
C TYR A 96 -21.63 25.33 4.05
N CYS A 97 -20.39 24.89 3.99
CA CYS A 97 -20.02 23.63 4.60
C CYS A 97 -19.92 23.80 6.13
N PRO A 98 -20.49 22.88 6.91
CA PRO A 98 -20.46 22.95 8.37
C PRO A 98 -19.03 22.75 8.89
N GLN A 99 -18.73 23.20 10.12
CA GLN A 99 -17.46 22.84 10.74
C GLN A 99 -17.38 21.31 10.91
N THR A 100 -16.27 20.69 10.52
CA THR A 100 -16.08 19.23 10.63
C THR A 100 -14.65 18.88 11.03
N VAL A 101 -14.44 17.64 11.44
CA VAL A 101 -13.12 17.10 11.80
C VAL A 101 -12.87 15.85 10.98
N THR A 102 -11.73 15.78 10.30
CA THR A 102 -11.28 14.58 9.59
C THR A 102 -10.05 14.01 10.26
N SER A 103 -9.94 12.68 10.35
CA SER A 103 -8.78 12.01 10.92
C SER A 103 -8.28 10.92 9.99
N ASN A 104 -6.97 10.87 9.79
CA ASN A 104 -6.27 9.78 9.12
C ASN A 104 -4.88 9.59 9.74
N ASN A 105 -4.05 8.73 9.14
CA ASN A 105 -2.69 8.45 9.59
C ASN A 105 -1.67 9.59 9.38
N LYS A 106 -2.11 10.73 8.83
CA LYS A 106 -1.31 11.96 8.64
C LYS A 106 -1.73 13.10 9.55
N GLY A 107 -2.87 12.97 10.23
CA GLY A 107 -3.29 13.91 11.26
C GLY A 107 -4.78 13.91 11.55
N VAL A 108 -5.15 14.75 12.49
CA VAL A 108 -6.52 15.16 12.78
C VAL A 108 -6.64 16.63 12.41
N TYR A 109 -7.53 16.92 11.47
CA TYR A 109 -7.70 18.25 10.90
C TYR A 109 -9.08 18.78 11.23
N ILE A 110 -9.12 20.01 11.75
CA ILE A 110 -10.35 20.74 12.05
C ILE A 110 -10.60 21.70 10.89
N TRP A 111 -11.73 21.51 10.20
CA TRP A 111 -12.14 22.34 9.07
C TRP A 111 -13.19 23.34 9.55
N PRO A 112 -12.90 24.65 9.54
CA PRO A 112 -13.83 25.68 9.96
C PRO A 112 -15.04 25.75 9.02
N LYS A 113 -16.15 26.31 9.51
CA LYS A 113 -17.31 26.62 8.68
C LYS A 113 -16.88 27.51 7.50
N THR A 114 -17.12 27.04 6.28
CA THR A 114 -16.55 27.63 5.06
C THR A 114 -17.63 27.88 4.01
N VAL A 115 -17.53 28.98 3.28
CA VAL A 115 -18.45 29.34 2.18
C VAL A 115 -18.26 28.34 1.03
N VAL A 116 -19.34 27.99 0.35
CA VAL A 116 -19.32 27.10 -0.82
C VAL A 116 -18.36 27.57 -1.94
N GLY A 117 -17.75 26.63 -2.65
CA GLY A 117 -16.80 26.91 -3.75
C GLY A 117 -15.37 27.22 -3.30
N HIS A 118 -15.03 27.00 -2.03
CA HIS A 118 -13.71 27.32 -1.48
C HIS A 118 -12.99 26.11 -0.90
N THR A 119 -11.70 26.03 -1.19
CA THR A 119 -10.79 25.08 -0.57
C THR A 119 -10.16 25.70 0.67
N VAL A 120 -10.32 25.03 1.81
CA VAL A 120 -9.61 25.36 3.04
C VAL A 120 -8.24 24.73 3.01
N VAL A 121 -7.26 25.47 3.51
CA VAL A 121 -5.88 25.03 3.64
C VAL A 121 -5.47 25.12 5.09
N VAL A 122 -4.99 24.01 5.65
CA VAL A 122 -4.49 23.94 7.04
C VAL A 122 -3.08 23.37 7.06
N ASN A 123 -2.28 23.75 8.04
CA ASN A 123 -0.94 23.19 8.19
C ASN A 123 -1.01 21.71 8.61
N CYS A 124 -0.10 20.89 8.09
CA CYS A 124 0.00 19.49 8.48
C CYS A 124 0.32 19.36 9.99
N GLN A 125 -0.27 18.36 10.66
CA GLN A 125 -0.03 18.08 12.07
C GLN A 125 1.32 17.38 12.31
N GLY A 126 1.70 16.44 11.42
CA GLY A 126 2.93 15.68 11.58
C GLY A 126 4.18 16.54 11.39
N GLU A 127 5.21 16.25 12.19
CA GLU A 127 6.48 16.99 12.17
C GLU A 127 7.41 16.40 11.10
N GLN A 128 8.04 17.27 10.29
CA GLN A 128 9.00 16.83 9.27
C GLN A 128 10.24 16.22 9.92
N ILE A 129 10.81 15.21 9.26
CA ILE A 129 12.19 14.80 9.57
C ILE A 129 13.10 15.95 9.14
N LYS A 130 13.83 16.53 10.10
CA LYS A 130 14.73 17.67 9.89
C LYS A 130 15.73 17.38 8.75
N GLY A 131 15.72 18.19 7.68
CA GLY A 131 16.70 18.08 6.59
C GLY A 131 16.22 18.43 5.18
N HIS A 132 14.91 18.45 4.93
CA HIS A 132 14.34 18.89 3.64
C HIS A 132 13.76 20.31 3.77
N GLY A 133 14.45 21.30 3.19
CA GLY A 133 14.12 22.74 3.25
C GLY A 133 12.86 23.16 2.48
N THR A 134 11.80 22.35 2.52
CA THR A 134 10.50 22.70 1.97
C THR A 134 9.66 23.39 3.04
N GLY A 135 8.96 24.46 2.68
CA GLY A 135 8.09 25.24 3.57
C GLY A 135 6.98 24.41 4.25
N PRO A 136 6.07 25.06 5.00
CA PRO A 136 5.00 24.36 5.71
C PRO A 136 4.17 23.53 4.73
N GLN A 137 4.14 22.21 4.93
CA GLN A 137 3.26 21.32 4.18
C GLN A 137 1.82 21.54 4.64
N GLN A 138 0.89 21.42 3.70
CA GLN A 138 -0.51 21.78 3.91
C GLN A 138 -1.44 20.63 3.52
N ALA A 139 -2.56 20.54 4.24
CA ALA A 139 -3.69 19.71 3.89
C ALA A 139 -4.79 20.61 3.31
N HIS A 140 -5.51 20.08 2.33
CA HIS A 140 -6.56 20.78 1.60
C HIS A 140 -7.89 20.05 1.77
N HIS A 141 -8.98 20.81 1.83
CA HIS A 141 -10.33 20.25 1.85
C HIS A 141 -11.27 21.20 1.12
N ASN A 142 -12.03 20.68 0.17
CA ASN A 142 -12.85 21.49 -0.71
C ASN A 142 -14.30 21.55 -0.21
N CYS A 143 -14.84 22.76 -0.08
CA CYS A 143 -16.26 22.97 0.16
C CYS A 143 -16.97 23.13 -1.18
N THR A 144 -17.79 22.15 -1.56
CA THR A 144 -18.49 22.14 -2.86
C THR A 144 -19.59 23.20 -2.93
N ILE A 145 -20.06 23.49 -4.15
CA ILE A 145 -21.18 24.43 -4.40
C ILE A 145 -22.48 24.03 -3.68
N ASP A 146 -22.64 22.74 -3.37
CA ASP A 146 -23.81 22.19 -2.68
C ASP A 146 -23.74 22.31 -1.16
N GLY A 147 -22.63 22.79 -0.60
CA GLY A 147 -22.43 22.88 0.86
C GLY A 147 -21.97 21.58 1.49
N GLN A 148 -21.32 20.70 0.71
CA GLN A 148 -20.74 19.46 1.21
C GLN A 148 -19.21 19.51 1.13
N TRP A 149 -18.57 18.87 2.10
CA TRP A 149 -17.12 18.68 2.09
C TRP A 149 -16.75 17.54 1.15
N ASP A 150 -15.76 17.76 0.28
CA ASP A 150 -15.23 16.77 -0.64
C ASP A 150 -13.73 16.98 -0.88
N ALA A 151 -13.08 16.01 -1.53
CA ALA A 151 -11.69 16.08 -1.96
C ALA A 151 -10.71 16.45 -0.82
N LEU A 152 -10.78 15.70 0.29
CA LEU A 152 -9.76 15.78 1.33
C LEU A 152 -8.40 15.33 0.76
N ASP A 153 -7.46 16.27 0.68
CA ASP A 153 -6.10 16.00 0.23
C ASP A 153 -5.11 16.20 1.38
N THR A 154 -4.48 15.10 1.78
CA THR A 154 -3.39 15.06 2.77
C THR A 154 -2.14 14.43 2.18
N SER A 155 -2.06 14.29 0.86
CA SER A 155 -0.96 13.62 0.16
C SER A 155 0.40 14.25 0.47
N ALA A 156 0.44 15.59 0.55
CA ALA A 156 1.64 16.35 0.88
C ALA A 156 2.06 16.25 2.35
N CYS A 157 1.18 15.82 3.26
CA CYS A 157 1.49 15.76 4.70
C CYS A 157 2.33 14.53 5.09
N PRO A 158 3.20 14.66 6.11
CA PRO A 158 3.92 13.53 6.68
C PRO A 158 2.97 12.66 7.53
N TYR A 159 3.37 11.43 7.81
CA TYR A 159 2.66 10.57 8.76
C TYR A 159 2.82 11.10 10.18
N THR A 160 1.83 10.86 11.05
CA THR A 160 1.96 11.24 12.47
C THR A 160 2.89 10.30 13.23
N SER A 161 2.95 9.03 12.82
CA SER A 161 3.85 8.03 13.37
C SER A 161 5.29 8.26 12.89
N HIS A 162 6.22 8.41 13.84
CA HIS A 162 7.64 8.51 13.52
C HIS A 162 8.15 7.26 12.80
N ILE A 163 7.68 6.07 13.19
CA ILE A 163 8.05 4.79 12.56
C ILE A 163 7.62 4.77 11.09
N THR A 164 6.37 5.14 10.80
CA THR A 164 5.83 5.17 9.44
C THR A 164 6.61 6.14 8.55
N ASN A 165 6.96 7.33 9.06
CA ASN A 165 7.81 8.28 8.34
C ASN A 165 9.20 7.72 8.04
N VAL A 166 9.84 7.05 8.99
CA VAL A 166 11.16 6.44 8.77
C VAL A 166 11.06 5.34 7.73
N LEU A 167 10.06 4.46 7.81
CA LEU A 167 9.81 3.39 6.83
C LEU A 167 9.52 3.95 5.43
N GLU A 168 8.79 5.06 5.34
CA GLU A 168 8.58 5.76 4.07
C GLU A 168 9.92 6.15 3.43
N GLN A 169 10.88 6.67 4.21
CA GLN A 169 12.21 7.01 3.71
C GLN A 169 12.98 5.77 3.23
N PHE A 170 12.88 4.63 3.95
CA PHE A 170 13.44 3.36 3.48
C PHE A 170 12.87 2.93 2.13
N SER A 171 11.59 3.20 1.87
CA SER A 171 10.92 2.84 0.62
C SER A 171 11.27 3.77 -0.55
N LYS A 172 11.63 5.02 -0.25
CA LYS A 172 12.00 6.07 -1.21
C LYS A 172 13.51 6.19 -1.46
N ALA A 173 14.34 5.58 -0.62
CA ALA A 173 15.79 5.67 -0.73
C ALA A 173 16.27 5.26 -2.14
N ASN A 174 16.85 6.21 -2.87
CA ASN A 174 17.40 5.96 -4.20
C ASN A 174 18.51 4.91 -4.09
N LEU A 175 18.38 3.89 -4.93
CA LEU A 175 19.19 2.67 -5.03
C LEU A 175 20.67 2.89 -5.42
N SER A 176 21.18 4.12 -5.31
CA SER A 176 22.58 4.49 -5.57
C SER A 176 23.52 4.28 -4.38
N LEU A 177 23.07 3.61 -3.32
CA LEU A 177 23.90 3.30 -2.16
C LEU A 177 25.06 2.36 -2.55
N PRO A 178 26.28 2.57 -2.05
CA PRO A 178 27.38 1.60 -2.16
C PRO A 178 26.94 0.22 -1.62
N LYS A 179 27.51 -0.88 -2.14
CA LYS A 179 27.16 -2.26 -1.74
C LYS A 179 27.17 -2.48 -0.22
N THR A 180 28.09 -1.85 0.51
CA THR A 180 28.19 -1.96 1.97
C THR A 180 27.04 -1.25 2.71
N GLY A 181 26.37 -0.28 2.07
CA GLY A 181 25.23 0.42 2.64
C GLY A 181 23.93 -0.38 2.63
N ILE A 182 23.73 -1.28 1.65
CA ILE A 182 22.43 -1.98 1.51
C ILE A 182 22.21 -3.02 2.60
N LEU A 183 23.25 -3.77 2.96
CA LEU A 183 23.16 -4.79 4.02
C LEU A 183 22.92 -4.16 5.38
N GLU A 184 23.63 -3.08 5.69
CA GLU A 184 23.41 -2.31 6.93
C GLU A 184 22.02 -1.68 6.95
N SER A 185 21.53 -1.18 5.81
CA SER A 185 20.15 -0.69 5.68
C SER A 185 19.13 -1.80 5.96
N ALA A 186 19.33 -3.00 5.41
CA ALA A 186 18.47 -4.16 5.68
C ALA A 186 18.51 -4.60 7.15
N ARG A 187 19.68 -4.58 7.80
CA ARG A 187 19.82 -4.86 9.24
C ARG A 187 19.07 -3.83 10.09
N ARG A 188 19.12 -2.54 9.72
CA ARG A 188 18.33 -1.49 10.39
C ARG A 188 16.83 -1.70 10.20
N LEU A 189 16.39 -2.04 8.97
CA LEU A 189 15.00 -2.37 8.70
C LEU A 189 14.52 -3.56 9.54
N ARG A 190 15.35 -4.60 9.68
CA ARG A 190 15.07 -5.75 10.53
C ARG A 190 14.81 -5.36 11.99
N ASN A 191 15.56 -4.39 12.52
CA ASN A 191 15.34 -3.91 13.89
C ASN A 191 13.96 -3.29 14.09
N PHE A 192 13.44 -2.53 13.11
CA PHE A 192 12.06 -2.00 13.16
C PHE A 192 11.01 -3.11 13.15
N THR A 193 11.27 -4.20 12.44
CA THR A 193 10.36 -5.36 12.40
C THR A 193 10.51 -6.33 13.57
N GLY A 194 11.53 -6.16 14.40
CA GLY A 194 11.80 -7.02 15.55
C GLY A 194 10.80 -6.84 16.70
N ASP A 195 10.20 -5.65 16.82
CA ASP A 195 9.16 -5.35 17.80
C ASP A 195 7.82 -5.09 17.09
N SER A 196 6.99 -6.12 17.01
CA SER A 196 5.68 -6.07 16.34
C SER A 196 4.74 -5.01 16.91
N ARG A 197 4.96 -4.53 18.13
CA ARG A 197 4.11 -3.50 18.77
C ARG A 197 4.28 -2.11 18.18
N GLN A 198 5.38 -1.87 17.46
CA GLN A 198 5.68 -0.58 16.84
C GLN A 198 4.98 -0.40 15.49
N LEU A 199 4.65 -1.51 14.82
CA LEU A 199 3.98 -1.51 13.52
C LEU A 199 2.48 -1.57 13.72
N LYS A 200 1.80 -0.45 13.46
CA LYS A 200 0.36 -0.30 13.74
C LYS A 200 -0.42 0.20 12.53
N ASP A 201 0.25 0.80 11.57
CA ASP A 201 -0.37 1.32 10.37
C ASP A 201 -0.20 0.35 9.20
N LYS A 202 -1.23 0.23 8.35
CA LYS A 202 -1.15 -0.58 7.13
C LYS A 202 0.01 -0.12 6.23
N MET A 203 0.31 1.18 6.22
CA MET A 203 1.41 1.77 5.46
C MET A 203 2.78 1.33 5.96
N ASP A 204 2.93 0.97 7.24
CA ASP A 204 4.18 0.42 7.76
C ASP A 204 4.58 -0.84 6.97
N ILE A 205 3.62 -1.74 6.76
CA ILE A 205 3.83 -3.00 6.03
C ILE A 205 4.05 -2.73 4.54
N VAL A 206 3.26 -1.81 3.95
CA VAL A 206 3.41 -1.39 2.54
C VAL A 206 4.83 -0.90 2.29
N PHE A 207 5.36 -0.02 3.14
CA PHE A 207 6.71 0.51 3.00
C PHE A 207 7.78 -0.56 3.21
N ILE A 208 7.62 -1.45 4.20
CA ILE A 208 8.55 -2.57 4.41
C ILE A 208 8.59 -3.48 3.16
N SER A 209 7.42 -3.85 2.61
CA SER A 209 7.32 -4.67 1.40
C SER A 209 7.99 -4.00 0.20
N ARG A 210 7.71 -2.72 -0.02
CA ARG A 210 8.36 -1.93 -1.07
C ARG A 210 9.88 -1.87 -0.91
N THR A 211 10.38 -1.71 0.31
CA THR A 211 11.83 -1.75 0.59
C THR A 211 12.42 -3.14 0.32
N ILE A 212 11.75 -4.22 0.70
CA ILE A 212 12.18 -5.59 0.38
C ILE A 212 12.30 -5.75 -1.14
N ASN A 213 11.27 -5.36 -1.90
CA ASN A 213 11.26 -5.43 -3.36
C ASN A 213 12.39 -4.63 -4.00
N ASN A 214 12.66 -3.41 -3.50
CA ASN A 214 13.79 -2.60 -3.94
C ASN A 214 15.14 -3.31 -3.69
N TYR A 215 15.24 -4.14 -2.65
CA TYR A 215 16.50 -4.79 -2.25
C TYR A 215 16.73 -6.13 -2.98
N LEU A 216 15.68 -6.75 -3.56
CA LEU A 216 15.78 -8.04 -4.25
C LEU A 216 16.86 -8.06 -5.35
N ILE A 217 17.02 -6.96 -6.10
CA ILE A 217 18.00 -6.86 -7.19
C ILE A 217 19.47 -6.94 -6.72
N TYR A 218 19.73 -6.75 -5.42
CA TYR A 218 21.05 -6.82 -4.81
C TYR A 218 21.36 -8.18 -4.19
N VAL A 219 20.35 -9.03 -4.00
CA VAL A 219 20.49 -10.33 -3.34
C VAL A 219 21.53 -11.23 -4.06
N PRO A 220 21.58 -11.31 -5.41
CA PRO A 220 22.62 -12.09 -6.08
C PRO A 220 24.04 -11.53 -5.86
N LYS A 221 24.16 -10.25 -5.48
CA LYS A 221 25.43 -9.54 -5.30
C LYS A 221 25.91 -9.53 -3.84
N GLU A 222 25.01 -9.71 -2.88
CA GLU A 222 25.26 -9.65 -1.44
C GLU A 222 24.63 -10.86 -0.73
N LYS A 223 25.46 -11.85 -0.39
CA LYS A 223 24.99 -13.20 0.03
C LYS A 223 24.17 -13.18 1.31
N GLU A 224 24.48 -12.30 2.26
CA GLU A 224 23.78 -12.22 3.54
C GLU A 224 22.41 -11.52 3.43
N LEU A 225 22.22 -10.69 2.41
CA LEU A 225 21.03 -9.85 2.27
C LEU A 225 19.75 -10.68 2.24
N GLY A 226 19.75 -11.78 1.49
CA GLY A 226 18.55 -12.60 1.35
C GLY A 226 18.09 -13.22 2.66
N ALA A 227 19.03 -13.65 3.51
CA ALA A 227 18.71 -14.22 4.82
C ALA A 227 18.10 -13.19 5.78
N VAL A 228 18.57 -11.93 5.70
CA VAL A 228 18.02 -10.80 6.47
C VAL A 228 16.63 -10.42 5.98
N LEU A 229 16.41 -10.38 4.66
CA LEU A 229 15.09 -10.09 4.09
C LEU A 229 14.07 -11.18 4.45
N LEU A 230 14.45 -12.46 4.43
CA LEU A 230 13.59 -13.55 4.90
C LEU A 230 13.27 -13.44 6.40
N ASP A 231 14.20 -12.98 7.24
CA ASP A 231 13.92 -12.71 8.66
C ASP A 231 12.83 -11.63 8.81
N ILE A 232 12.89 -10.57 8.00
CA ILE A 232 11.91 -9.48 8.02
C ILE A 232 10.52 -10.02 7.65
N VAL A 233 10.41 -10.80 6.57
CA VAL A 233 9.12 -11.40 6.18
C VAL A 233 8.59 -12.33 7.28
N SER A 234 9.45 -13.16 7.87
CA SER A 234 9.08 -14.02 8.99
C SER A 234 8.60 -13.21 10.20
N SER A 235 9.19 -12.03 10.47
CA SER A 235 8.74 -11.14 11.55
C SER A 235 7.39 -10.49 11.26
N LEU A 236 7.11 -10.09 10.01
CA LEU A 236 5.81 -9.55 9.62
C LEU A 236 4.68 -10.55 9.82
N MET A 237 4.98 -11.84 9.67
CA MET A 237 4.07 -12.93 10.03
C MET A 237 3.90 -13.11 11.56
N ASN A 238 4.18 -12.10 12.39
CA ASN A 238 3.73 -12.04 13.78
C ASN A 238 2.78 -10.86 14.03
N LEU A 239 2.44 -10.10 12.98
CA LEU A 239 1.54 -8.96 13.06
C LEU A 239 0.07 -9.41 13.03
N PRO A 240 -0.86 -8.56 13.52
CA PRO A 240 -2.28 -8.84 13.45
C PRO A 240 -2.75 -9.09 12.01
N LYS A 241 -3.63 -10.08 11.84
CA LYS A 241 -4.19 -10.45 10.54
C LYS A 241 -4.89 -9.29 9.83
N SER A 242 -5.66 -8.53 10.59
CA SER A 242 -6.41 -7.37 10.08
C SER A 242 -5.48 -6.31 9.50
N LEU A 243 -4.29 -6.13 10.09
CA LEU A 243 -3.29 -5.18 9.61
C LEU A 243 -2.68 -5.65 8.28
N MET A 244 -2.33 -6.94 8.17
CA MET A 244 -1.84 -7.54 6.93
C MET A 244 -2.90 -7.49 5.81
N ALA A 245 -4.16 -7.78 6.14
CA ALA A 245 -5.28 -7.66 5.20
C ALA A 245 -5.49 -6.22 4.71
N ALA A 246 -5.40 -5.23 5.61
CA ALA A 246 -5.51 -3.82 5.25
C ALA A 246 -4.37 -3.37 4.31
N ALA A 247 -3.14 -3.87 4.51
CA ALA A 247 -2.02 -3.60 3.62
C ALA A 247 -2.18 -4.30 2.25
N GLN A 248 -2.77 -5.50 2.22
CA GLN A 248 -3.11 -6.17 0.97
C GLN A 248 -4.12 -5.36 0.14
N VAL A 249 -5.17 -4.84 0.77
CA VAL A 249 -6.17 -3.99 0.09
C VAL A 249 -5.55 -2.69 -0.43
N GLU A 250 -4.63 -2.10 0.32
CA GLU A 250 -3.99 -0.83 -0.05
C GLU A 250 -3.06 -0.96 -1.27
N ASN A 251 -2.24 -2.01 -1.32
CA ASN A 251 -1.19 -2.08 -2.34
C ASN A 251 -0.77 -3.49 -2.77
N GLY A 252 -1.59 -4.52 -2.57
CA GLY A 252 -1.22 -5.90 -2.90
C GLY A 252 -0.02 -6.43 -2.10
N THR A 253 0.19 -5.87 -0.90
CA THR A 253 1.42 -6.06 -0.11
C THR A 253 1.72 -7.51 0.25
N CYS A 254 0.72 -8.33 0.60
CA CYS A 254 0.92 -9.74 0.90
C CYS A 254 1.31 -10.54 -0.34
N THR A 255 0.71 -10.25 -1.50
CA THR A 255 1.09 -10.86 -2.79
C THR A 255 2.57 -10.56 -3.12
N ASP A 256 2.98 -9.30 -2.93
CA ASP A 256 4.36 -8.86 -3.15
C ASP A 256 5.34 -9.57 -2.21
N LEU A 257 4.99 -9.72 -0.93
CA LEU A 257 5.83 -10.41 0.05
C LEU A 257 5.99 -11.91 -0.28
N VAL A 258 4.92 -12.58 -0.71
CA VAL A 258 5.00 -13.98 -1.16
C VAL A 258 5.92 -14.07 -2.38
N SER A 259 5.74 -13.20 -3.38
CA SER A 259 6.62 -13.13 -4.56
C SER A 259 8.09 -12.88 -4.17
N ALA A 260 8.34 -11.98 -3.21
CA ALA A 260 9.68 -11.72 -2.70
C ALA A 260 10.30 -12.97 -2.04
N VAL A 261 9.55 -13.74 -1.25
CA VAL A 261 10.01 -15.01 -0.66
C VAL A 261 10.40 -16.01 -1.76
N GLU A 262 9.61 -16.12 -2.83
CA GLU A 262 9.90 -17.00 -3.97
C GLU A 262 11.22 -16.61 -4.68
N VAL A 263 11.47 -15.31 -4.86
CA VAL A 263 12.71 -14.78 -5.44
C VAL A 263 13.92 -14.98 -4.50
N LEU A 264 13.73 -14.80 -3.20
CA LEU A 264 14.80 -14.97 -2.21
C LEU A 264 15.32 -16.41 -2.17
N ALA A 265 14.43 -17.38 -2.39
CA ALA A 265 14.77 -18.80 -2.46
C ALA A 265 15.78 -19.14 -3.58
N GLU A 266 15.97 -18.26 -4.57
CA GLU A 266 16.95 -18.48 -5.64
C GLU A 266 18.39 -18.26 -5.19
N SER A 267 18.59 -17.44 -4.15
CA SER A 267 19.91 -16.90 -3.81
C SER A 267 20.33 -17.19 -2.37
N VAL A 268 19.41 -17.58 -1.49
CA VAL A 268 19.75 -17.84 -0.08
C VAL A 268 20.34 -19.26 0.06
N PRO A 269 21.51 -19.42 0.72
CA PRO A 269 22.07 -20.74 1.00
C PRO A 269 21.13 -21.59 1.85
N MET A 270 20.87 -22.83 1.41
CA MET A 270 20.07 -23.80 2.17
C MET A 270 20.87 -24.37 3.36
N PRO A 271 20.22 -24.64 4.52
CA PRO A 271 18.81 -24.40 4.83
C PRO A 271 18.54 -22.95 5.28
N SER A 272 17.45 -22.36 4.77
CA SER A 272 17.01 -20.99 5.09
C SER A 272 15.73 -20.97 5.93
N HIS A 273 15.66 -21.83 6.95
CA HIS A 273 14.45 -21.98 7.77
C HIS A 273 14.36 -20.84 8.79
N LYS A 274 13.20 -20.21 8.87
CA LYS A 274 12.85 -19.21 9.87
C LYS A 274 11.77 -19.76 10.79
N SER A 275 11.40 -19.02 11.83
CA SER A 275 10.39 -19.45 12.79
C SER A 275 9.00 -19.62 12.16
N ASN A 276 8.64 -18.72 11.23
CA ASN A 276 7.30 -18.66 10.65
C ASN A 276 7.24 -19.08 9.17
N LEU A 277 8.38 -19.34 8.54
CA LEU A 277 8.41 -19.79 7.15
C LEU A 277 9.67 -20.60 6.84
N ALA A 278 9.56 -21.48 5.86
CA ALA A 278 10.70 -22.10 5.20
C ALA A 278 10.44 -22.13 3.69
N VAL A 279 11.50 -21.92 2.92
CA VAL A 279 11.45 -21.98 1.46
C VAL A 279 12.71 -22.64 0.93
N GLU A 280 12.54 -23.60 0.03
CA GLU A 280 13.64 -24.36 -0.57
C GLU A 280 13.40 -24.52 -2.07
N LYS A 281 14.49 -24.47 -2.83
CA LYS A 281 14.48 -24.55 -4.29
C LYS A 281 15.35 -25.71 -4.76
N PHE A 282 14.76 -26.58 -5.57
CA PHE A 282 15.39 -27.81 -6.02
C PHE A 282 15.56 -27.80 -7.54
N PRO A 283 16.79 -27.83 -8.06
CA PRO A 283 17.02 -28.00 -9.48
C PRO A 283 16.81 -29.47 -9.87
N PHE A 284 15.95 -29.73 -10.86
CA PHE A 284 15.74 -31.06 -11.43
C PHE A 284 15.90 -31.07 -12.94
N LYS A 285 16.42 -32.18 -13.44
CA LYS A 285 16.31 -32.56 -14.85
C LYS A 285 14.99 -33.30 -15.05
N LYS A 286 14.40 -33.13 -16.24
CA LYS A 286 13.12 -33.74 -16.60
C LYS A 286 13.14 -35.26 -16.45
N GLU A 287 14.22 -35.90 -16.92
CA GLU A 287 14.34 -37.36 -17.04
C GLU A 287 14.57 -38.05 -15.70
N ASP A 288 15.06 -37.29 -14.71
CA ASP A 288 15.55 -37.83 -13.44
C ASP A 288 14.66 -37.46 -12.25
N PHE A 289 13.45 -36.91 -12.45
CA PHE A 289 12.61 -36.47 -11.33
C PHE A 289 11.92 -37.66 -10.66
N PRO A 290 12.33 -38.07 -9.44
CA PRO A 290 11.78 -39.25 -8.78
C PRO A 290 10.51 -38.94 -7.97
N GLY A 291 10.01 -37.71 -8.06
CA GLY A 291 9.07 -37.13 -7.11
C GLY A 291 9.79 -36.47 -5.93
N MET A 292 9.03 -35.71 -5.14
CA MET A 292 9.57 -35.01 -3.97
C MET A 292 8.54 -34.98 -2.87
N THR A 293 8.94 -35.31 -1.64
CA THR A 293 8.12 -35.13 -0.45
C THR A 293 8.82 -34.19 0.51
N CYS A 294 8.15 -33.09 0.84
CA CYS A 294 8.60 -32.12 1.84
C CYS A 294 7.69 -32.15 3.07
N ARG A 295 8.28 -31.95 4.25
CA ARG A 295 7.59 -32.02 5.55
C ARG A 295 8.01 -30.87 6.44
N TRP A 296 7.03 -30.22 7.07
CA TRP A 296 7.18 -29.22 8.13
C TRP A 296 6.89 -29.88 9.47
N TYR A 297 7.87 -29.86 10.37
CA TYR A 297 7.76 -30.46 11.69
C TYR A 297 7.61 -29.39 12.77
N ASP A 298 6.66 -29.62 13.69
CA ASP A 298 6.48 -28.83 14.90
C ASP A 298 7.54 -29.15 15.96
N HIS A 299 7.63 -28.25 16.94
CA HIS A 299 8.40 -28.41 18.16
C HIS A 299 7.75 -29.42 19.12
N SER A 300 8.23 -30.66 19.10
CA SER A 300 8.06 -31.58 20.23
C SER A 300 9.40 -31.86 20.93
N GLY A 301 9.90 -30.84 21.65
CA GLY A 301 10.87 -31.00 22.73
C GLY A 301 12.32 -30.60 22.45
N LYS A 302 12.79 -29.61 23.21
CA LYS A 302 14.20 -29.25 23.55
C LYS A 302 15.10 -28.58 22.49
N VAL A 303 14.71 -28.46 21.21
CA VAL A 303 15.47 -27.68 20.21
C VAL A 303 14.62 -26.52 19.68
N PRO A 304 15.12 -25.26 19.66
CA PRO A 304 14.29 -24.08 19.44
C PRO A 304 13.88 -23.81 17.98
N ASN A 305 14.11 -24.73 17.04
CA ASN A 305 13.87 -24.48 15.61
C ASN A 305 12.91 -25.51 15.01
N ARG A 306 11.89 -25.02 14.31
CA ARG A 306 11.08 -25.81 13.37
C ARG A 306 11.97 -26.36 12.27
N LEU A 307 11.62 -27.53 11.76
CA LEU A 307 12.45 -28.23 10.79
C LEU A 307 11.64 -28.48 9.52
N PHE A 308 12.19 -28.05 8.39
CA PHE A 308 11.68 -28.37 7.07
C PHE A 308 12.61 -29.38 6.40
N ILE A 309 12.08 -30.50 5.91
CA ILE A 309 12.89 -31.53 5.25
C ILE A 309 12.21 -31.97 3.97
N CYS A 310 12.98 -31.96 2.88
CA CYS A 310 12.58 -32.46 1.59
C CYS A 310 13.39 -33.70 1.21
N SER A 311 12.73 -34.70 0.63
CA SER A 311 13.31 -35.99 0.27
C SER A 311 12.76 -36.50 -1.06
N THR A 312 13.64 -37.01 -1.91
CA THR A 312 13.36 -37.50 -3.28
C THR A 312 13.02 -38.99 -3.34
N SER A 313 13.03 -39.71 -2.23
CA SER A 313 12.82 -41.16 -2.19
C SER A 313 11.73 -41.53 -1.18
N ASN A 314 11.19 -42.75 -1.30
CA ASN A 314 10.34 -43.46 -0.33
C ASN A 314 10.98 -43.63 1.07
N SER A 315 12.06 -42.91 1.39
CA SER A 315 12.60 -42.78 2.73
C SER A 315 11.61 -42.00 3.59
N THR A 316 10.55 -42.68 4.04
CA THR A 316 9.71 -42.24 5.15
C THR A 316 10.51 -42.35 6.44
N SER A 317 11.63 -41.62 6.55
CA SER A 317 12.27 -41.41 7.84
C SER A 317 11.37 -40.45 8.61
N PHE A 318 10.28 -40.99 9.15
CA PHE A 318 9.55 -40.35 10.22
C PHE A 318 10.58 -40.11 11.32
N LEU A 319 10.81 -38.84 11.65
CA LEU A 319 11.49 -38.54 12.89
C LEU A 319 10.52 -38.92 14.00
N GLU A 320 10.69 -40.11 14.57
CA GLU A 320 9.79 -40.73 15.57
C GLU A 320 9.49 -39.82 16.77
N SER A 321 10.32 -38.78 16.99
CA SER A 321 10.17 -37.79 18.06
C SER A 321 9.60 -36.44 17.63
N LYS A 322 9.22 -36.24 16.35
CA LYS A 322 8.75 -34.95 15.82
C LYS A 322 7.34 -35.03 15.22
N VAL A 323 6.50 -34.07 15.59
CA VAL A 323 5.12 -33.93 15.09
C VAL A 323 5.16 -33.29 13.70
N ILE A 324 4.48 -33.88 12.72
CA ILE A 324 4.32 -33.29 11.37
C ILE A 324 3.15 -32.30 11.43
N GLU A 325 3.34 -31.08 10.92
CA GLU A 325 2.29 -30.07 10.75
C GLU A 325 1.79 -29.99 9.32
N ALA A 326 2.71 -30.08 8.37
CA ALA A 326 2.39 -30.06 6.95
C ALA A 326 3.29 -31.01 6.15
N SER A 327 2.75 -31.56 5.08
CA SER A 327 3.51 -32.25 4.07
C SER A 327 2.93 -31.99 2.68
N VAL A 328 3.81 -31.88 1.69
CA VAL A 328 3.45 -31.85 0.27
C VAL A 328 4.28 -32.88 -0.46
N GLN A 329 3.62 -33.68 -1.27
CA GLN A 329 4.21 -34.72 -2.10
C GLN A 329 3.88 -34.44 -3.56
N VAL A 330 4.93 -34.12 -4.32
CA VAL A 330 4.88 -33.86 -5.76
C VAL A 330 5.17 -35.17 -6.51
N PRO A 331 4.28 -35.60 -7.42
CA PRO A 331 4.37 -36.89 -8.09
C PRO A 331 5.54 -36.93 -9.09
N SER A 332 6.18 -38.09 -9.23
CA SER A 332 7.31 -38.29 -10.17
C SER A 332 6.93 -38.06 -11.64
N THR A 333 5.65 -38.26 -11.98
CA THR A 333 5.14 -38.05 -13.35
C THR A 333 4.92 -36.58 -13.72
N LEU A 334 5.16 -35.62 -12.81
CA LEU A 334 4.89 -34.19 -13.02
C LEU A 334 5.36 -33.69 -14.39
N PHE A 335 6.65 -33.87 -14.72
CA PHE A 335 7.20 -33.34 -15.97
C PHE A 335 6.70 -34.08 -17.21
N TYR A 336 6.39 -35.37 -17.10
CA TYR A 336 5.77 -36.16 -18.17
C TYR A 336 4.34 -35.66 -18.49
N GLN A 337 3.57 -35.34 -17.45
CA GLN A 337 2.23 -34.78 -17.60
C GLN A 337 2.26 -33.38 -18.25
N LEU A 338 3.20 -32.52 -17.85
CA LEU A 338 3.36 -31.18 -18.43
C LEU A 338 3.74 -31.21 -19.91
N GLU A 339 4.58 -32.16 -20.32
CA GLU A 339 4.91 -32.36 -21.72
C GLU A 339 3.68 -32.76 -22.54
N LYS A 340 2.84 -33.68 -22.01
CA LYS A 340 1.58 -34.04 -22.65
C LYS A 340 0.61 -32.87 -22.80
N GLN A 341 0.67 -31.90 -21.89
CA GLN A 341 -0.12 -30.66 -21.94
C GLN A 341 0.46 -29.62 -22.90
N GLY A 342 1.58 -29.91 -23.59
CA GLY A 342 2.19 -29.00 -24.57
C GLY A 342 3.12 -27.95 -23.95
N HIS A 343 3.46 -28.05 -22.67
CA HIS A 343 4.46 -27.15 -22.08
C HIS A 343 5.86 -27.56 -22.56
N SER A 344 6.61 -26.61 -23.14
CA SER A 344 8.02 -26.82 -23.48
C SER A 344 8.83 -26.99 -22.20
N VAL A 345 9.14 -28.24 -21.85
CA VAL A 345 9.92 -28.54 -20.64
C VAL A 345 11.39 -28.26 -20.94
N ILE A 346 11.87 -27.05 -20.60
CA ILE A 346 13.31 -26.73 -20.57
C ILE A 346 14.04 -27.85 -19.80
N SER A 347 15.20 -28.30 -20.30
CA SER A 347 15.95 -29.45 -19.76
C SER A 347 16.30 -29.34 -18.27
N SER A 348 16.32 -28.12 -17.72
CA SER A 348 16.41 -27.86 -16.29
C SER A 348 15.28 -26.96 -15.82
N ARG A 349 14.55 -27.41 -14.80
CA ARG A 349 13.54 -26.62 -14.10
C ARG A 349 13.80 -26.65 -12.61
N GLN A 350 13.25 -25.66 -11.92
CA GLN A 350 13.41 -25.52 -10.49
C GLN A 350 12.05 -25.65 -9.81
N LEU A 351 11.95 -26.65 -8.94
CA LEU A 351 10.80 -26.85 -8.06
C LEU A 351 11.03 -26.03 -6.79
N LEU A 352 10.14 -25.09 -6.53
CA LEU A 352 10.09 -24.34 -5.30
C LEU A 352 9.11 -25.03 -4.35
N VAL A 353 9.50 -25.22 -3.11
CA VAL A 353 8.60 -25.69 -2.04
C VAL A 353 8.71 -24.74 -0.86
N SER A 354 7.56 -24.26 -0.40
CA SER A 354 7.49 -23.30 0.71
C SER A 354 6.43 -23.71 1.71
N VAL A 355 6.67 -23.37 2.97
CA VAL A 355 5.69 -23.46 4.05
C VAL A 355 5.67 -22.16 4.83
N PHE A 356 4.47 -21.74 5.20
CA PHE A 356 4.18 -20.56 5.99
C PHE A 356 3.36 -21.02 7.19
N GLU A 357 3.74 -20.57 8.38
CA GLU A 357 3.15 -21.04 9.63
C GLU A 357 1.64 -20.76 9.75
N ASN A 358 1.18 -19.72 9.06
CA ASN A 358 -0.19 -19.24 9.09
C ASN A 358 -0.53 -18.61 7.73
N ASN A 359 -1.78 -18.17 7.60
CA ASN A 359 -2.28 -17.58 6.37
C ASN A 359 -2.19 -16.04 6.31
N TRP A 360 -1.35 -15.40 7.14
CA TRP A 360 -1.29 -13.92 7.18
C TRP A 360 -0.79 -13.28 5.88
N LEU A 361 0.00 -14.00 5.08
CA LEU A 361 0.40 -13.57 3.73
C LEU A 361 -0.60 -13.97 2.63
N PHE A 362 -1.70 -14.61 3.01
CA PHE A 362 -2.77 -15.07 2.11
C PHE A 362 -4.14 -14.65 2.65
N PRO A 363 -4.37 -13.34 2.92
CA PRO A 363 -5.57 -12.87 3.57
C PRO A 363 -6.79 -13.06 2.68
N SER A 364 -7.87 -13.56 3.26
CA SER A 364 -9.19 -13.57 2.61
C SER A 364 -9.78 -12.16 2.65
N ILE A 365 -9.84 -11.47 1.51
CA ILE A 365 -10.42 -10.12 1.43
C ILE A 365 -11.94 -10.27 1.22
N PRO A 366 -12.78 -9.87 2.19
CA PRO A 366 -14.21 -9.95 2.00
C PRO A 366 -14.73 -8.79 1.14
N PHE A 367 -15.53 -9.10 0.12
CA PHE A 367 -16.11 -8.08 -0.77
C PHE A 367 -17.31 -7.34 -0.17
N ASN A 368 -17.99 -7.91 0.84
CA ASN A 368 -19.28 -7.37 1.32
C ASN A 368 -19.60 -7.64 2.80
N SER A 369 -18.70 -8.29 3.56
CA SER A 369 -18.95 -8.61 4.96
C SER A 369 -17.71 -8.30 5.79
N SER A 370 -17.89 -7.68 6.94
CA SER A 370 -16.78 -7.18 7.78
C SER A 370 -15.80 -8.28 8.19
N HIS A 371 -16.20 -9.56 8.11
CA HIS A 371 -15.37 -10.73 8.36
C HIS A 371 -15.72 -11.85 7.37
N PRO A 372 -14.74 -12.57 6.82
CA PRO A 372 -15.00 -13.79 6.07
C PRO A 372 -15.56 -14.86 7.03
N GLU A 373 -16.71 -15.46 6.72
CA GLU A 373 -17.32 -16.51 7.56
C GLU A 373 -16.41 -17.74 7.65
N ARG A 374 -15.53 -17.94 6.66
CA ARG A 374 -14.56 -19.03 6.62
C ARG A 374 -13.17 -18.51 6.29
N ASP A 375 -12.17 -19.07 6.93
CA ASP A 375 -10.78 -18.73 6.70
C ASP A 375 -9.85 -19.94 6.90
N ILE A 376 -8.58 -19.81 6.48
CA ILE A 376 -7.59 -20.86 6.66
C ILE A 376 -7.13 -20.89 8.11
N THR A 377 -7.22 -22.08 8.72
CA THR A 377 -6.86 -22.33 10.13
C THR A 377 -5.61 -23.20 10.27
N SER A 378 -5.15 -23.82 9.18
CA SER A 378 -3.88 -24.54 9.13
C SER A 378 -2.72 -23.62 8.76
N CYS A 379 -1.49 -24.14 8.86
CA CYS A 379 -0.38 -23.59 8.10
C CYS A 379 -0.65 -23.69 6.59
N VAL A 380 0.10 -22.92 5.80
CA VAL A 380 0.02 -22.92 4.35
C VAL A 380 1.27 -23.57 3.78
N ILE A 381 1.11 -24.68 3.06
CA ILE A 381 2.22 -25.37 2.38
C ILE A 381 1.97 -25.38 0.89
N GLY A 382 3.02 -25.26 0.10
CA GLY A 382 2.86 -25.26 -1.35
C GLY A 382 4.11 -25.66 -2.09
N ALA A 383 3.89 -26.01 -3.35
CA ALA A 383 4.94 -26.24 -4.32
C ALA A 383 4.60 -25.48 -5.60
N LYS A 384 5.61 -24.93 -6.29
CA LYS A 384 5.46 -24.22 -7.57
C LYS A 384 6.63 -24.57 -8.49
N LEU A 385 6.39 -24.57 -9.80
CA LEU A 385 7.46 -24.58 -10.79
C LEU A 385 7.75 -23.15 -11.24
N ALA A 386 9.03 -22.78 -11.27
CA ALA A 386 9.44 -21.47 -11.74
C ALA A 386 8.95 -21.21 -13.18
N GLY A 387 8.24 -20.09 -13.37
CA GLY A 387 7.78 -19.62 -14.67
C GLY A 387 6.60 -20.37 -15.31
N ILE A 388 5.96 -21.32 -14.62
CA ILE A 388 4.76 -22.02 -15.13
C ILE A 388 3.71 -22.20 -14.03
N GLU A 389 2.46 -21.86 -14.36
CA GLU A 389 1.30 -22.31 -13.60
C GLU A 389 0.94 -23.75 -14.01
N VAL A 390 0.95 -24.67 -13.05
CA VAL A 390 0.67 -26.09 -13.29
C VAL A 390 -0.74 -26.42 -12.83
N ALA A 391 -1.57 -26.95 -13.73
CA ALA A 391 -2.94 -27.33 -13.46
C ALA A 391 -3.36 -28.58 -14.26
N ASN A 392 -4.55 -29.13 -13.95
CA ASN A 392 -5.15 -30.29 -14.62
C ASN A 392 -4.24 -31.52 -14.64
N LEU A 393 -3.53 -31.77 -13.53
CA LEU A 393 -2.72 -32.96 -13.33
C LEU A 393 -3.62 -34.20 -13.24
N THR A 394 -3.30 -35.23 -14.03
CA THR A 394 -3.95 -36.55 -13.98
C THR A 394 -3.52 -37.33 -12.74
N GLU A 395 -2.23 -37.30 -12.41
CA GLU A 395 -1.71 -37.75 -11.11
C GLU A 395 -1.56 -36.52 -10.21
N PRO A 396 -2.38 -36.37 -9.15
CA PRO A 396 -2.45 -35.16 -8.36
C PRO A 396 -1.28 -35.02 -7.37
N VAL A 397 -1.14 -33.82 -6.81
CA VAL A 397 -0.29 -33.56 -5.65
C VAL A 397 -1.01 -34.04 -4.40
N TYR A 398 -0.29 -34.73 -3.52
CA TYR A 398 -0.82 -35.11 -2.21
C TYR A 398 -0.35 -34.10 -1.15
N VAL A 399 -1.28 -33.64 -0.33
CA VAL A 399 -1.03 -32.67 0.72
C VAL A 399 -1.60 -33.21 2.02
N MET A 400 -0.83 -33.04 3.10
CA MET A 400 -1.23 -33.40 4.45
C MET A 400 -1.11 -32.16 5.32
N LEU A 401 -2.20 -31.77 5.98
CA LEU A 401 -2.20 -30.61 6.88
C LEU A 401 -2.83 -30.96 8.22
N ARG A 402 -2.20 -30.53 9.31
CA ARG A 402 -2.80 -30.61 10.64
C ARG A 402 -3.92 -29.59 10.72
N ALA A 403 -5.06 -30.03 11.22
CA ALA A 403 -6.25 -29.20 11.38
C ALA A 403 -6.59 -29.07 12.86
N PRO A 404 -6.92 -27.88 13.36
CA PRO A 404 -7.68 -27.78 14.59
C PRO A 404 -9.07 -28.36 14.32
N LEU A 405 -9.37 -29.53 14.90
CA LEU A 405 -10.66 -30.23 14.74
C LEU A 405 -11.78 -29.62 15.60
N THR A 406 -11.63 -28.36 16.00
CA THR A 406 -12.62 -27.60 16.77
C THR A 406 -13.57 -26.91 15.80
N GLY A 407 -14.81 -27.42 15.66
CA GLY A 407 -15.88 -26.78 14.88
C GLY A 407 -16.26 -27.49 13.57
N ASP A 408 -16.56 -26.71 12.52
CA ASP A 408 -17.00 -27.20 11.20
C ASP A 408 -15.92 -28.03 10.50
N SER A 409 -16.37 -28.95 9.65
CA SER A 409 -15.50 -29.82 8.85
C SER A 409 -14.55 -29.00 7.96
N PRO A 410 -13.22 -29.11 8.16
CA PRO A 410 -12.21 -28.43 7.34
C PRO A 410 -12.28 -28.88 5.89
N LYS A 411 -12.21 -27.92 4.97
CA LYS A 411 -12.22 -28.17 3.53
C LYS A 411 -10.86 -27.81 2.91
N PRO A 412 -10.25 -28.69 2.11
CA PRO A 412 -9.01 -28.35 1.42
C PRO A 412 -9.24 -27.25 0.39
N ALA A 413 -8.35 -26.27 0.38
CA ALA A 413 -8.37 -25.14 -0.53
C ALA A 413 -6.96 -24.81 -1.03
N TRP A 414 -6.89 -24.13 -2.17
CA TRP A 414 -5.66 -23.60 -2.74
C TRP A 414 -5.78 -22.10 -2.98
N TRP A 415 -4.65 -21.39 -2.94
CA TRP A 415 -4.59 -19.95 -3.15
C TRP A 415 -4.58 -19.62 -4.64
N ASN A 416 -5.64 -18.96 -5.09
CA ASN A 416 -5.78 -18.47 -6.45
C ASN A 416 -5.40 -16.98 -6.54
N PRO A 417 -4.25 -16.63 -7.16
CA PRO A 417 -3.81 -15.23 -7.25
C PRO A 417 -4.67 -14.39 -8.20
N HIS A 418 -5.46 -15.00 -9.09
CA HIS A 418 -6.27 -14.29 -10.09
C HIS A 418 -7.67 -13.88 -9.59
N MET A 419 -8.05 -14.29 -8.37
CA MET A 419 -9.31 -13.85 -7.78
C MET A 419 -9.22 -12.38 -7.34
N ASN A 420 -10.38 -11.75 -7.18
CA ASN A 420 -10.50 -10.46 -6.50
C ASN A 420 -9.67 -9.34 -7.15
N GLU A 421 -9.78 -9.20 -8.48
CA GLU A 421 -9.03 -8.19 -9.27
C GLU A 421 -7.50 -8.30 -9.10
N GLY A 422 -7.00 -9.52 -8.83
CA GLY A 422 -5.58 -9.79 -8.62
C GLY A 422 -5.13 -9.70 -7.15
N ALA A 423 -6.04 -9.40 -6.23
CA ALA A 423 -5.74 -9.40 -4.80
C ALA A 423 -5.67 -10.83 -4.20
N GLY A 424 -6.11 -11.84 -4.96
CA GLY A 424 -6.04 -13.26 -4.60
C GLY A 424 -7.16 -13.73 -3.68
N GLY A 425 -7.35 -15.05 -3.61
CA GLY A 425 -8.37 -15.67 -2.78
C GLY A 425 -8.28 -17.20 -2.71
N TRP A 426 -8.96 -17.80 -1.72
CA TRP A 426 -8.97 -19.25 -1.52
C TRP A 426 -10.07 -19.94 -2.33
N SER A 427 -9.70 -21.01 -3.04
CA SER A 427 -10.61 -21.82 -3.86
C SER A 427 -10.54 -23.29 -3.45
N THR A 428 -11.71 -23.95 -3.35
CA THR A 428 -11.80 -25.39 -3.09
C THR A 428 -11.81 -26.22 -4.37
N LYS A 429 -11.89 -25.58 -5.55
CA LYS A 429 -11.97 -26.28 -6.85
C LYS A 429 -10.67 -26.99 -7.17
N GLY A 430 -10.75 -28.25 -7.61
CA GLY A 430 -9.57 -29.05 -7.98
C GLY A 430 -8.90 -29.77 -6.81
N CYS A 431 -9.37 -29.56 -5.57
CA CYS A 431 -8.89 -30.27 -4.39
C CYS A 431 -9.97 -31.21 -3.82
N GLN A 432 -9.57 -32.43 -3.48
CA GLN A 432 -10.46 -33.48 -2.96
C GLN A 432 -9.91 -34.04 -1.65
N LEU A 433 -10.73 -34.00 -0.60
CA LEU A 433 -10.39 -34.60 0.68
C LEU A 433 -10.38 -36.13 0.56
N SER A 434 -9.34 -36.78 1.10
CA SER A 434 -9.20 -38.24 1.08
C SER A 434 -9.59 -38.82 2.44
N HIS A 435 -8.77 -38.62 3.47
CA HIS A 435 -8.98 -39.21 4.80
C HIS A 435 -8.21 -38.45 5.89
N LEU A 436 -8.49 -38.79 7.15
CA LEU A 436 -7.74 -38.31 8.32
C LEU A 436 -6.70 -39.37 8.72
N LEU A 437 -5.44 -38.96 8.87
CA LEU A 437 -4.33 -39.83 9.27
C LEU A 437 -3.57 -39.19 10.45
N HIS A 438 -3.69 -39.76 11.65
CA HIS A 438 -3.00 -39.28 12.86
C HIS A 438 -3.16 -37.76 13.14
N GLY A 439 -4.37 -37.23 12.93
CA GLY A 439 -4.67 -35.80 13.11
C GLY A 439 -4.28 -34.91 11.92
N LEU A 440 -3.74 -35.48 10.84
CA LEU A 440 -3.47 -34.81 9.58
C LEU A 440 -4.58 -35.13 8.57
N LEU A 441 -5.16 -34.11 7.94
CA LEU A 441 -6.07 -34.30 6.82
C LEU A 441 -5.27 -34.48 5.55
N VAL A 442 -5.49 -35.61 4.89
CA VAL A 442 -4.88 -35.96 3.62
C VAL A 442 -5.84 -35.59 2.51
N PHE A 443 -5.38 -34.80 1.55
CA PHE A 443 -6.14 -34.41 0.38
C PHE A 443 -5.25 -34.37 -0.86
N GLN A 444 -5.89 -34.43 -2.02
CA GLN A 444 -5.22 -34.41 -3.31
C GLN A 444 -5.69 -33.20 -4.11
N CYS A 445 -4.78 -32.54 -4.84
CA CYS A 445 -5.11 -31.42 -5.72
C CYS A 445 -4.52 -31.62 -7.12
N ASP A 446 -5.27 -31.26 -8.16
CA ASP A 446 -4.90 -31.40 -9.57
C ASP A 446 -3.96 -30.30 -10.09
N ARG A 447 -3.27 -29.58 -9.20
CA ARG A 447 -2.45 -28.42 -9.54
C ARG A 447 -1.29 -28.24 -8.56
N LEU A 448 -0.31 -27.42 -8.96
CA LEU A 448 0.67 -26.87 -8.04
C LEU A 448 0.20 -25.50 -7.54
N GLY A 449 0.54 -25.16 -6.30
CA GLY A 449 0.13 -23.91 -5.66
C GLY A 449 0.39 -23.94 -4.16
N TYR A 450 -0.21 -22.99 -3.45
CA TYR A 450 -0.25 -22.96 -1.99
C TYR A 450 -1.58 -23.52 -1.49
N PHE A 451 -1.53 -24.37 -0.49
CA PHE A 451 -2.67 -25.14 0.03
C PHE A 451 -2.89 -24.86 1.51
N GLY A 452 -4.16 -24.89 1.91
CA GLY A 452 -4.59 -24.68 3.29
C GLY A 452 -5.92 -25.39 3.58
N LEU A 453 -6.30 -25.43 4.84
CA LEU A 453 -7.60 -25.95 5.30
C LEU A 453 -8.54 -24.81 5.67
N LEU A 454 -9.63 -24.67 4.93
CA LEU A 454 -10.66 -23.67 5.11
C LEU A 454 -11.71 -24.15 6.13
N GLN A 455 -11.90 -23.39 7.20
CA GLN A 455 -12.87 -23.67 8.27
C GLN A 455 -13.67 -22.42 8.62
N LYS A 456 -14.84 -22.61 9.24
CA LYS A 456 -15.60 -21.51 9.83
C LYS A 456 -14.82 -20.96 11.02
N THR A 457 -14.56 -19.66 11.02
CA THR A 457 -13.91 -18.99 12.15
C THR A 457 -14.99 -18.55 13.13
N ASP A 458 -15.02 -19.14 14.33
CA ASP A 458 -15.78 -18.57 15.43
C ASP A 458 -15.06 -17.30 15.89
N ASN A 459 -15.78 -16.18 15.97
CA ASN A 459 -15.30 -14.81 16.17
C ASN A 459 -14.60 -14.54 17.54
N ALA A 460 -13.84 -15.49 18.10
CA ALA A 460 -13.39 -15.46 19.50
C ALA A 460 -11.88 -15.27 19.72
N TYR A 461 -11.05 -15.16 18.67
CA TYR A 461 -9.59 -15.07 18.82
C TYR A 461 -8.94 -13.74 18.37
N ASP A 462 -9.73 -12.71 18.08
CA ASP A 462 -9.23 -11.35 17.83
C ASP A 462 -9.42 -10.45 19.06
N ALA A 463 -8.68 -10.73 20.14
CA ALA A 463 -8.51 -9.83 21.29
C ALA A 463 -7.03 -9.59 21.58
#